data_AF-A0A932EI74-F1
#
_entry.id   AF-A0A932EI74-F1
#
_cell.length_a   1.000
_cell.length_b   1.000
_cell.length_c   1.000
_cell.angle_alpha   90.00
_cell.angle_beta   90.00
_cell.angle_gamma   90.00
#
_symmetry.space_group_name_H-M   'P 1'
#
loop_
_entity.id
_entity.type
_entity.pdbx_description
1 polymer ?
#
loop_
_entity_poly.entity_id
_entity_poly.type
_entity_poly.pdbx_seq_one_letter_code
_entity_poly.pdbx_strand_id
1 'polypeptide(L)'
;GQGYEVAVPAGTGGTATAAAFHRAHRARFGHADERRPVEIVNIRVIAAGVAATVELAGRGGPGERGEPGRAVRRGRAPLDDLTVGSTLEGPLMLDGGDATGRIEGGWRGVVHETGAVLLQRA
;
A
#
# COMPACT_ATOMS: atom_id res chain seq x y z
N GLY A 1 -25.65 20.12 20.69
CA GLY A 1 -24.76 19.17 21.36
C GLY A 1 -23.88 18.53 20.31
N GLN A 2 -22.59 18.33 20.57
CA GLN A 2 -21.70 17.68 19.62
C GLN A 2 -22.03 16.19 19.59
N GLY A 3 -22.79 15.76 18.58
CA GLY A 3 -22.99 14.34 18.29
C GLY A 3 -21.70 13.76 17.72
N TYR A 4 -21.28 12.59 18.20
CA TYR A 4 -20.19 11.85 17.57
C TYR A 4 -20.72 11.13 16.34
N GLU A 5 -20.20 11.46 15.17
CA GLU A 5 -20.50 10.76 13.92
C GLU A 5 -19.37 9.78 13.60
N VAL A 6 -19.73 8.52 13.32
CA VAL A 6 -18.78 7.47 12.93
C VAL A 6 -19.33 6.74 11.72
N ALA A 7 -18.60 6.79 10.60
CA ALA A 7 -18.94 6.03 9.41
C ALA A 7 -18.74 4.53 9.68
N VAL A 8 -19.78 3.73 9.45
CA VAL A 8 -19.75 2.28 9.54
C VAL A 8 -20.39 1.65 8.31
N PRO A 9 -19.98 0.43 7.90
CA PRO A 9 -20.73 -0.33 6.91
C PRO A 9 -22.18 -0.51 7.35
N ALA A 10 -23.12 -0.36 6.41
CA ALA A 10 -24.51 -0.68 6.68
C ALA A 10 -24.64 -2.19 6.98
N GLY A 11 -25.22 -2.54 8.12
CA GLY A 11 -25.53 -3.92 8.45
C GLY A 11 -26.81 -4.39 7.76
N THR A 12 -27.20 -5.65 7.97
CA THR A 12 -28.50 -6.19 7.57
C THR A 12 -29.63 -5.63 8.46
N GLY A 13 -29.93 -4.33 8.29
CA GLY A 13 -30.95 -3.59 9.03
C GLY A 13 -30.39 -2.67 10.13
N GLY A 14 -31.31 -1.97 10.80
CA GLY A 14 -30.98 -0.93 11.80
C GLY A 14 -30.21 -1.46 13.01
N THR A 15 -30.63 -2.59 13.59
CA THR A 15 -29.98 -3.19 14.77
C THR A 15 -28.53 -3.57 14.50
N ALA A 16 -28.26 -4.20 13.35
CA ALA A 16 -26.91 -4.58 12.95
C ALA A 16 -26.02 -3.33 12.71
N THR A 17 -26.58 -2.29 12.10
CA THR A 17 -25.91 -1.00 11.87
C THR A 17 -25.59 -0.29 13.20
N ALA A 18 -26.52 -0.26 14.15
CA ALA A 18 -26.32 0.33 15.47
C ALA A 18 -25.22 -0.41 16.26
N ALA A 19 -25.23 -1.75 16.24
CA ALA A 19 -24.16 -2.55 16.86
C ALA A 19 -22.80 -2.27 16.23
N ALA A 20 -22.73 -2.09 14.90
CA ALA A 20 -21.50 -1.70 14.21
C ALA A 20 -21.02 -0.31 14.64
N PHE A 21 -21.94 0.65 14.77
CA PHE A 21 -21.64 1.99 15.29
C PHE A 21 -21.04 1.93 16.69
N HIS A 22 -21.65 1.22 17.64
CA HIS A 22 -21.10 1.14 19.01
C HIS A 22 -19.72 0.50 19.07
N ARG A 23 -19.45 -0.54 18.27
CA ARG A 23 -18.10 -1.12 18.17
C ARG A 23 -17.09 -0.11 17.63
N ALA A 24 -17.43 0.60 16.55
CA ALA A 24 -16.56 1.60 15.95
C ALA A 24 -16.33 2.81 16.87
N HIS A 25 -17.37 3.26 17.57
CA HIS A 25 -17.29 4.32 18.57
C HIS A 25 -16.38 3.93 19.73
N ARG A 26 -16.49 2.70 20.26
CA ARG A 26 -15.59 2.19 21.30
C ARG A 26 -14.15 2.10 20.83
N ALA A 27 -13.91 1.62 19.61
CA ALA A 27 -12.57 1.53 19.04
C ALA A 27 -11.93 2.92 18.87
N ARG A 28 -12.72 3.94 18.49
CA ARG A 28 -12.21 5.29 18.23
C ARG A 28 -12.09 6.16 19.49
N PHE A 29 -13.02 6.03 20.44
CA PHE A 29 -13.16 6.94 21.59
C PHE A 29 -13.04 6.24 22.95
N GLY A 30 -12.74 4.94 22.97
CA GLY A 30 -12.53 4.15 24.19
C GLY A 30 -13.81 3.77 24.94
N HIS A 31 -15.00 4.20 24.50
CA HIS A 31 -16.28 3.91 25.15
C HIS A 31 -17.43 3.88 24.14
N ALA A 32 -18.57 3.31 24.54
CA ALA A 32 -19.85 3.39 23.81
C ALA A 32 -21.02 3.22 24.80
N ASP A 33 -22.11 3.97 24.60
CA ASP A 33 -23.35 3.81 25.36
C ASP A 33 -24.35 2.99 24.54
N GLU A 34 -24.28 1.66 24.66
CA GLU A 34 -25.07 0.70 23.88
C GLU A 34 -26.57 0.74 24.18
N ARG A 35 -26.99 1.45 25.23
CA ARG A 35 -28.41 1.64 25.59
C ARG A 35 -29.01 2.85 24.91
N ARG A 36 -28.19 3.77 24.38
CA ARG A 36 -28.70 4.94 23.66
C ARG A 36 -29.04 4.56 22.22
N PRO A 37 -30.19 5.03 21.69
CA PRO A 37 -30.50 4.82 20.29
C PRO A 37 -29.46 5.52 19.41
N VAL A 38 -29.12 4.87 18.30
CA VAL A 38 -28.26 5.42 17.25
C VAL A 38 -29.14 6.10 16.21
N GLU A 39 -28.78 7.33 15.82
CA GLU A 39 -29.42 8.06 14.73
C GLU A 39 -28.59 7.91 13.45
N ILE A 40 -29.24 7.55 12.34
CA ILE A 40 -28.61 7.52 11.02
C ILE A 40 -28.74 8.91 10.41
N VAL A 41 -27.66 9.69 10.49
CA VAL A 41 -27.65 11.07 9.96
C VAL A 41 -27.35 11.12 8.46
N ASN A 42 -26.63 10.12 7.92
CA ASN A 42 -26.22 10.06 6.52
C ASN A 42 -26.13 8.61 6.02
N ILE A 43 -26.55 8.36 4.78
CA ILE A 43 -26.36 7.07 4.08
C ILE A 43 -25.51 7.32 2.83
N ARG A 44 -24.40 6.58 2.68
CA ARG A 44 -23.56 6.61 1.48
C ARG A 44 -23.72 5.32 0.71
N VAL A 45 -24.03 5.43 -0.58
CA VAL A 45 -24.08 4.31 -1.52
C VAL A 45 -22.89 4.42 -2.47
N ILE A 46 -22.16 3.32 -2.65
CA ILE A 46 -21.07 3.20 -3.62
C ILE A 46 -21.53 2.18 -4.66
N ALA A 47 -21.67 2.63 -5.91
CA ALA A 47 -21.87 1.75 -7.06
C ALA A 47 -20.53 1.65 -7.81
N ALA A 48 -19.98 0.45 -7.89
CA ALA A 48 -18.76 0.16 -8.64
C ALA A 48 -19.10 -0.77 -9.81
N GLY A 49 -18.50 -0.49 -10.98
CA GLY A 49 -18.57 -1.35 -12.17
C GLY A 49 -17.21 -1.99 -12.46
N VAL A 50 -17.21 -3.01 -13.32
CA VAL A 50 -15.95 -3.61 -13.80
C VAL A 50 -15.23 -2.58 -14.66
N ALA A 51 -14.01 -2.22 -14.27
CA ALA A 51 -13.08 -1.48 -15.11
C ALA A 51 -12.10 -2.46 -15.76
N ALA A 52 -11.48 -2.04 -16.87
CA ALA A 52 -10.35 -2.78 -17.43
C ALA A 52 -9.29 -2.95 -16.33
N THR A 53 -8.82 -4.18 -16.14
CA THR A 53 -7.72 -4.44 -15.21
C THR A 53 -6.44 -3.92 -15.83
N VAL A 54 -5.64 -3.19 -15.06
CA VAL A 54 -4.28 -2.83 -15.43
C VAL A 54 -3.38 -3.96 -14.96
N GLU A 55 -2.90 -4.75 -15.91
CA GLU A 55 -1.78 -5.67 -15.68
C GLU A 55 -0.52 -4.82 -15.52
N LEU A 56 0.08 -4.82 -14.32
CA LEU A 56 1.41 -4.24 -14.16
C LEU A 56 2.38 -5.15 -14.92
N ALA A 57 3.00 -4.62 -15.98
CA ALA A 57 4.00 -5.36 -16.73
C ALA A 57 5.13 -5.79 -15.78
N GLY A 58 5.34 -7.09 -15.63
CA GLY A 58 6.53 -7.59 -14.96
C GLY A 58 7.79 -7.26 -15.77
N ARG A 59 8.91 -7.02 -15.09
CA ARG A 59 10.24 -7.02 -15.72
C ARG A 59 10.63 -8.47 -16.04
N GLY A 60 10.04 -9.04 -17.08
CA GLY A 60 10.13 -10.48 -17.37
C GLY A 60 9.83 -10.86 -18.81
N GLY A 61 10.08 -9.97 -19.77
CA GLY A 61 10.04 -10.30 -21.19
C GLY A 61 11.26 -11.13 -21.62
N PRO A 62 11.13 -12.08 -22.57
CA PRO A 62 12.27 -12.82 -23.10
C PRO A 62 13.16 -11.86 -23.93
N GLY A 63 14.16 -11.26 -23.28
CA GLY A 63 15.05 -10.29 -23.94
C GLY A 63 16.00 -9.50 -23.03
N GLU A 64 15.75 -9.40 -21.72
CA GLU A 64 16.62 -8.63 -20.81
C GLU A 64 17.86 -9.44 -20.41
N ARG A 65 18.91 -9.29 -21.23
CA ARG A 65 20.23 -9.90 -21.03
C ARG A 65 21.00 -9.16 -19.95
N GLY A 66 20.89 -9.65 -18.72
CA GLY A 66 21.81 -9.38 -17.62
C GLY A 66 21.86 -10.61 -16.72
N GLU A 67 22.97 -10.84 -16.01
CA GLU A 67 23.04 -11.94 -15.04
C GLU A 67 21.93 -11.75 -13.97
N PRO A 68 21.01 -12.72 -13.81
CA PRO A 68 20.00 -12.67 -12.78
C PRO A 68 20.65 -12.53 -11.40
N GLY A 69 20.10 -11.68 -10.54
CA GLY A 69 20.57 -11.59 -9.15
C GLY A 69 21.92 -10.87 -8.96
N ARG A 70 22.28 -9.95 -9.86
CA ARG A 70 23.49 -9.13 -9.68
C ARG A 70 23.44 -8.35 -8.35
N ALA A 71 24.54 -8.39 -7.61
CA ALA A 71 24.74 -7.51 -6.46
C ALA A 71 25.28 -6.15 -6.91
N VAL A 72 24.53 -5.08 -6.62
CA VAL A 72 24.95 -3.69 -6.88
C VAL A 72 25.18 -2.99 -5.55
N ARG A 73 26.36 -2.39 -5.41
CA ARG A 73 26.79 -1.76 -4.17
C ARG A 73 27.50 -0.45 -4.48
N ARG A 74 27.16 0.59 -3.73
CA ARG A 74 27.81 1.90 -3.79
C ARG A 74 27.72 2.61 -5.14
N GLY A 75 27.78 3.94 -5.09
CA GLY A 75 27.79 4.77 -6.29
C GLY A 75 26.40 5.01 -6.88
N ARG A 76 26.28 4.87 -8.20
CA ARG A 76 25.09 5.22 -8.98
C ARG A 76 24.84 4.15 -10.04
N ALA A 77 23.61 3.71 -10.19
CA ALA A 77 23.20 2.70 -11.17
C ALA A 77 21.92 3.13 -11.89
N PRO A 78 21.82 2.95 -13.22
CA PRO A 78 20.55 3.12 -13.92
C PRO A 78 19.52 2.12 -13.40
N LEU A 79 18.34 2.60 -13.01
CA LEU A 79 17.26 1.75 -12.53
C LEU A 79 16.79 0.79 -13.64
N ASP A 80 16.78 1.24 -14.88
CA ASP A 80 16.31 0.48 -16.04
C ASP A 80 17.24 -0.69 -16.42
N ASP A 81 18.50 -0.66 -15.98
CA ASP A 81 19.47 -1.74 -16.19
C ASP A 81 19.39 -2.84 -15.12
N LEU A 82 18.60 -2.63 -14.05
CA LEU A 82 18.47 -3.60 -12.97
C LEU A 82 17.50 -4.73 -13.33
N THR A 83 17.99 -5.97 -13.22
CA THR A 83 17.20 -7.18 -13.46
C THR A 83 16.48 -7.64 -12.19
N VAL A 84 15.38 -8.36 -12.36
CA VAL A 84 14.64 -9.00 -11.26
C VAL A 84 15.59 -9.85 -10.41
N GLY A 85 15.42 -9.75 -9.09
CA GLY A 85 16.26 -10.43 -8.11
C GLY A 85 17.59 -9.73 -7.82
N SER A 86 17.98 -8.68 -8.54
CA SER A 86 19.20 -7.90 -8.23
C SER A 86 19.16 -7.41 -6.78
N THR A 87 20.22 -7.68 -6.03
CA THR A 87 20.35 -7.22 -4.64
C THR A 87 21.10 -5.91 -4.59
N LEU A 88 20.61 -4.97 -3.79
CA LEU A 88 21.14 -3.62 -3.67
C LEU A 88 21.63 -3.38 -2.25
N GLU A 89 22.81 -2.79 -2.07
CA GLU A 89 23.30 -2.34 -0.77
C GLU A 89 23.62 -0.84 -0.80
N GLY A 90 23.02 -0.10 0.13
CA GLY A 90 23.32 1.31 0.32
C GLY A 90 24.73 1.55 0.88
N PRO A 91 25.32 2.75 0.69
CA PRO A 91 24.73 3.93 0.05
C PRO A 91 24.74 3.85 -1.49
N LEU A 92 23.60 3.95 -2.16
CA LEU A 92 23.46 3.76 -3.61
C LEU A 92 22.42 4.75 -4.20
N MET A 93 22.73 5.36 -5.34
CA MET A 93 21.78 6.16 -6.13
C MET A 93 21.25 5.33 -7.30
N LEU A 94 19.95 5.39 -7.55
CA LEU A 94 19.27 4.75 -8.66
C LEU A 94 18.69 5.82 -9.58
N ASP A 95 19.05 5.78 -10.86
CA ASP A 95 18.58 6.75 -11.85
C ASP A 95 17.58 6.11 -12.79
N GLY A 96 16.30 6.44 -12.64
CA GLY A 96 15.27 6.16 -13.63
C GLY A 96 15.07 7.36 -14.58
N GLY A 97 14.42 7.10 -15.71
CA GLY A 97 14.11 8.15 -16.69
C GLY A 97 13.18 9.26 -16.16
N ASP A 98 12.37 8.96 -15.16
CA ASP A 98 11.37 9.87 -14.56
C ASP A 98 11.58 10.15 -13.06
N ALA A 99 12.45 9.38 -12.40
CA ALA A 99 12.70 9.48 -10.97
C ALA A 99 14.13 9.09 -10.59
N THR A 100 14.64 9.65 -9.50
CA THR A 100 15.92 9.23 -8.89
C THR A 100 15.68 8.75 -7.47
N GLY A 101 16.09 7.52 -7.16
CA GLY A 101 16.01 6.93 -5.83
C GLY A 101 17.35 6.98 -5.10
N ARG A 102 17.34 7.26 -3.79
CA ARG A 102 18.53 7.15 -2.93
C ARG A 102 18.31 6.05 -1.88
N ILE A 103 19.22 5.08 -1.86
CA ILE A 103 19.30 4.06 -0.82
C ILE A 103 20.41 4.49 0.14
N GLU A 104 20.05 4.82 1.37
CA GLU A 104 21.04 5.22 2.39
C GLU A 104 21.83 4.02 2.93
N GLY A 105 22.96 4.30 3.59
CA GLY A 105 23.69 3.28 4.34
C GLY A 105 22.81 2.60 5.40
N GLY A 106 23.02 1.29 5.60
CA GLY A 106 22.19 0.49 6.52
C GLY A 106 20.89 -0.03 5.92
N TRP A 107 20.68 0.16 4.61
CA TRP A 107 19.55 -0.39 3.87
C TRP A 107 20.02 -1.40 2.82
N ARG A 108 19.18 -2.41 2.62
CA ARG A 108 19.33 -3.44 1.58
C ARG A 108 18.06 -3.50 0.75
N GLY A 109 18.21 -3.80 -0.53
CA GLY A 109 17.09 -3.90 -1.45
C GLY A 109 17.14 -5.11 -2.37
N VAL A 110 15.99 -5.42 -2.94
CA VAL A 110 15.85 -6.40 -4.02
C VAL A 110 14.91 -5.85 -5.09
N VAL A 111 15.23 -6.10 -6.35
CA VAL A 111 14.34 -5.79 -7.47
C VAL A 111 13.26 -6.87 -7.56
N HIS A 112 12.02 -6.47 -7.35
CA HIS A 112 10.83 -7.31 -7.43
C HIS A 112 10.46 -7.61 -8.90
N GLU A 113 9.68 -8.66 -9.13
CA GLU A 113 9.20 -9.05 -10.47
C GLU A 113 8.38 -7.96 -11.17
N THR A 114 7.74 -7.07 -10.40
CA THR A 114 7.02 -5.89 -10.92
C THR A 114 7.94 -4.75 -11.35
N GLY A 115 9.26 -4.87 -11.16
CA GLY A 115 10.24 -3.80 -11.36
C GLY A 115 10.39 -2.85 -10.17
N ALA A 116 9.59 -3.02 -9.10
CA ALA A 116 9.73 -2.24 -7.88
C ALA A 116 11.03 -2.59 -7.14
N VAL A 117 11.64 -1.61 -6.47
CA VAL A 117 12.76 -1.84 -5.54
C VAL A 117 12.22 -1.92 -4.12
N LEU A 118 12.26 -3.11 -3.53
CA LEU A 118 11.84 -3.34 -2.16
C LEU A 118 13.01 -3.11 -1.23
N LEU A 119 12.85 -2.25 -0.22
CA LEU A 119 13.90 -1.90 0.73
C LEU A 119 13.57 -2.40 2.13
N GLN A 120 14.58 -2.92 2.82
CA GLN A 120 14.53 -3.23 4.23
C GLN A 120 15.78 -2.72 4.93
N ARG A 121 15.63 -2.43 6.22
CA ARG A 121 16.77 -2.08 7.06
C ARG A 121 17.61 -3.33 7.31
N ALA A 122 18.92 -3.20 7.10
CA ALA A 122 19.90 -4.25 7.34
C ALA A 122 20.19 -4.45 8.83
#